data_AF-A0A972API8-F1
#
_entry.id   AF-A0A972API8-F1
#
_cell.length_a   1.000
_cell.length_b   1.000
_cell.length_c   1.000
_cell.angle_alpha   90.00
_cell.angle_beta   90.00
_cell.angle_gamma   90.00
#
_symmetry.space_group_name_H-M   'P 1'
#
loop_
_entity.id
_entity.type
_entity.pdbx_description
1 polymer ?
#
loop_
_entity_poly.entity_id
_entity_poly.type
_entity_poly.pdbx_seq_one_letter_code
_entity_poly.pdbx_strand_id
1 'polypeptide(L)' 'METQEISIENLLRIIEEKDRKIAELEQQIKWFMSQIRLSRHKQFGVSSEQTNATQISIFNEAESNADLSVPEPKLTEVKA' A
#
# COMPACT_ATOMS: atom_id res chain seq x y z
N MET A 1 -33.77 -21.78 40.24
CA MET A 1 -33.04 -20.83 39.38
C MET A 1 -34.12 -20.07 38.64
N GLU A 2 -34.55 -18.95 39.20
CA GLU A 2 -35.70 -18.21 38.66
C GLU A 2 -35.28 -17.53 37.37
N THR A 3 -35.72 -18.08 36.25
CA THR A 3 -35.70 -17.38 34.98
C THR A 3 -36.63 -16.19 35.14
N GLN A 4 -36.04 -15.01 35.37
CA GLN A 4 -36.75 -13.76 35.20
C GLN A 4 -37.36 -13.78 33.80
N GLU A 5 -38.68 -13.82 33.71
CA GLU A 5 -39.42 -13.73 32.45
C GLU A 5 -39.15 -12.34 31.86
N ILE A 6 -38.10 -12.24 31.05
CA ILE A 6 -37.88 -11.06 30.22
C ILE A 6 -39.06 -11.06 29.24
N SER A 7 -39.99 -10.12 29.42
CA SER A 7 -41.13 -9.92 28.52
C SER A 7 -40.65 -9.95 27.05
N ILE A 8 -41.40 -10.64 26.19
CA ILE A 8 -41.11 -10.78 24.75
C ILE A 8 -40.84 -9.42 24.10
N GLU A 9 -41.56 -8.38 24.55
CA GLU A 9 -41.38 -7.00 24.08
C GLU A 9 -39.99 -6.43 24.41
N ASN A 10 -39.45 -6.72 25.59
CA ASN A 10 -38.10 -6.32 25.97
C ASN A 10 -37.04 -7.02 25.12
N LEU A 11 -37.27 -8.30 24.79
CA LEU A 11 -36.36 -9.05 23.89
C LEU A 11 -36.37 -8.46 22.48
N LEU A 12 -37.54 -8.12 21.94
CA LEU A 12 -37.67 -7.49 20.63
C LEU A 12 -36.95 -6.14 20.57
N ARG A 13 -37.12 -5.29 21.60
CA ARG A 13 -36.43 -4.01 21.70
C ARG A 13 -34.90 -4.18 21.71
N ILE A 14 -34.39 -5.15 22.48
CA ILE A 14 -32.95 -5.43 22.55
C ILE A 14 -32.41 -5.90 21.19
N ILE A 15 -33.16 -6.73 20.47
CA ILE A 15 -32.78 -7.18 19.12
C ILE A 15 -32.69 -5.98 18.18
N GLU A 16 -33.71 -5.11 18.17
CA GLU A 16 -33.71 -3.93 17.28
C GLU A 16 -32.55 -2.97 17.59
N GLU A 17 -32.25 -2.71 18.86
CA GLU A 17 -31.10 -1.89 19.27
C GLU A 17 -29.77 -2.52 18.82
N LYS A 18 -29.64 -3.84 18.96
CA LYS A 18 -28.44 -4.58 18.52
C LYS A 18 -28.28 -4.53 17.00
N ASP A 19 -29.34 -4.74 16.24
CA ASP A 19 -29.31 -4.72 14.78
C ASP A 19 -28.94 -3.33 14.25
N ARG A 20 -29.48 -2.26 14.86
CA ARG A 20 -29.07 -0.88 14.54
C ARG A 20 -27.58 -0.67 14.82
N LYS A 21 -27.08 -1.16 15.95
CA LYS A 21 -25.66 -1.01 16.30
C LYS A 21 -24.76 -1.81 15.36
N ILE A 22 -25.17 -3.01 14.96
CA ILE A 22 -24.45 -3.84 14.00
C ILE A 22 -24.37 -3.11 12.66
N ALA A 23 -25.47 -2.59 12.14
CA ALA A 23 -25.49 -1.86 10.87
C ALA A 23 -24.56 -0.62 10.90
N GLU A 24 -24.58 0.14 12.00
CA GLU A 24 -23.69 1.30 12.19
C GLU A 24 -22.21 0.87 12.18
N LEU A 25 -21.86 -0.17 12.93
CA LEU A 25 -20.49 -0.67 13.02
C LEU A 25 -20.01 -1.22 11.68
N GLU A 26 -20.84 -1.97 10.96
CA GLU A 26 -20.51 -2.46 9.62
C GLU A 26 -20.26 -1.31 8.63
N GLN A 27 -21.04 -0.23 8.71
CA GLN A 27 -20.83 0.95 7.89
C GLN A 27 -19.49 1.63 8.23
N GLN A 28 -19.17 1.77 9.52
CA GLN A 28 -17.88 2.32 9.95
C GLN A 28 -16.71 1.46 9.47
N ILE A 29 -16.81 0.13 9.58
CA ILE A 29 -15.77 -0.80 9.09
C ILE A 29 -15.56 -0.62 7.58
N LYS A 30 -16.64 -0.58 6.79
CA LYS A 30 -16.55 -0.36 5.33
C LYS A 30 -15.86 0.97 5.01
N TRP A 31 -16.18 2.02 5.75
CA TRP A 31 -15.56 3.33 5.59
C TRP A 31 -14.06 3.30 5.92
N PHE A 32 -13.68 2.77 7.08
CA PHE A 32 -12.28 2.65 7.48
C PHE A 32 -11.47 1.79 6.51
N MET A 33 -12.01 0.66 6.06
CA MET A 33 -11.34 -0.19 5.08
C MET A 33 -11.08 0.55 3.76
N SER A 34 -12.03 1.38 3.32
CA SER A 34 -11.87 2.23 2.14
C SER A 34 -10.78 3.29 2.34
N GLN A 35 -10.74 3.94 3.51
CA GLN A 35 -9.68 4.90 3.85
C GLN A 35 -8.30 4.25 3.91
N ILE A 36 -8.19 3.07 4.52
CA ILE A 36 -6.91 2.34 4.59
C ILE A 36 -6.45 1.98 3.17
N ARG A 37 -7.36 1.50 2.30
CA ARG A 37 -7.01 1.19 0.90
C ARG A 37 -6.49 2.42 0.16
N LEU A 38 -7.17 3.56 0.31
CA LEU A 38 -6.75 4.83 -0.28
C LEU A 38 -5.39 5.29 0.26
N SER A 39 -5.18 5.22 1.57
CA SER A 39 -3.93 5.59 2.22
C SER A 39 -2.75 4.74 1.72
N ARG A 40 -2.92 3.41 1.67
CA ARG A 40 -1.92 2.49 1.12
C ARG A 40 -1.60 2.79 -0.34
N HIS A 41 -2.62 3.08 -1.16
CA HIS A 41 -2.42 3.43 -2.55
C HIS A 41 -1.60 4.73 -2.69
N LYS A 42 -1.88 5.75 -1.88
CA LYS A 42 -1.11 7.00 -1.89
C LYS A 42 0.34 6.79 -1.43
N GLN A 43 0.54 6.00 -0.38
CA GLN A 43 1.88 5.75 0.18
C GLN A 43 2.75 4.90 -0.75
N PHE A 44 2.21 3.79 -1.25
CA PHE A 44 2.98 2.81 -2.00
C PHE A 44 2.83 2.92 -3.51
N GLY A 45 1.71 3.46 -4.03
CA GLY A 45 1.55 3.70 -5.46
C GLY A 45 2.54 4.75 -5.96
N VAL A 46 2.66 5.87 -5.25
CA VAL A 46 3.66 6.91 -5.55
C VAL A 46 5.08 6.37 -5.44
N SER A 47 5.36 5.52 -4.43
CA SER A 47 6.68 4.88 -4.25
C SER A 47 7.01 3.89 -5.37
N SER A 48 6.03 3.14 -5.88
CA SER A 48 6.20 2.20 -6.99
C SER A 48 6.51 2.89 -8.32
N GLU A 49 6.04 4.12 -8.52
CA GLU A 49 6.27 4.91 -9.73
C GLU A 49 7.55 5.76 -9.65
N GLN A 50 8.12 5.91 -8.45
CA GLN A 50 9.40 6.59 -8.26
C GLN A 50 10.53 5.73 -8.84
N THR A 51 11.03 6.13 -10.00
CA THR A 51 12.25 5.57 -10.56
C THR A 51 13.45 6.07 -9.74
N ASN A 52 14.19 5.15 -9.13
CA ASN A 52 15.40 5.50 -8.40
C ASN A 52 16.48 5.96 -9.39
N ALA A 53 17.05 7.16 -9.20
CA ALA A 53 18.10 7.68 -10.07
C ALA A 53 19.32 6.75 -10.14
N THR A 54 19.63 6.05 -9.05
CA THR A 54 20.69 5.03 -9.00
C THR A 54 20.37 3.84 -9.91
N GLN A 55 19.09 3.48 -10.09
CA GLN A 55 18.68 2.40 -10.99
C GLN A 55 18.94 2.76 -12.47
N ILE A 56 18.83 4.03 -12.83
CA ILE A 56 19.12 4.51 -14.19
C ILE A 56 20.62 4.44 -14.49
N SER A 57 21.46 4.67 -13.48
CA SER A 57 22.91 4.86 -13.64
C SER A 57 23.76 3.62 -13.31
N ILE A 58 23.16 2.43 -13.12
CA ILE A 58 23.89 1.22 -12.68
C ILE A 58 25.00 0.78 -13.66
N PHE A 59 24.89 1.16 -14.94
CA PHE A 59 25.87 0.78 -15.97
C PHE A 59 26.91 1.88 -16.24
N ASN A 60 26.76 3.06 -15.65
CA ASN A 60 27.65 4.20 -15.91
C ASN A 60 28.85 4.23 -14.93
N GLU A 61 29.10 3.14 -14.20
CA GLU A 61 30.20 3.07 -13.23
C GLU A 61 31.56 3.34 -13.89
N ALA A 62 31.81 2.77 -15.08
CA ALA A 62 33.05 3.00 -15.82
C ALA A 62 33.21 4.46 -16.23
N GLU A 63 32.14 5.13 -16.67
CA GLU A 63 32.15 6.55 -17.04
C GLU A 63 32.36 7.46 -15.82
N SER A 64 31.68 7.14 -14.70
CA SER A 64 31.82 7.92 -13.47
C SER A 64 33.22 7.85 -12.86
N ASN A 65 33.94 6.76 -13.09
CA ASN A 65 35.30 6.55 -12.58
C ASN A 65 36.38 6.80 -13.66
N ALA A 66 35.99 7.22 -14.87
CA ALA A 66 36.93 7.45 -15.95
C ALA A 66 37.78 8.71 -15.70
N ASP A 67 39.07 8.61 -15.96
CA ASP A 67 39.96 9.76 -16.00
C ASP A 67 39.87 10.44 -17.37
N LEU A 68 39.21 11.61 -17.42
CA LEU A 68 39.02 12.39 -18.63
C LEU A 68 40.33 12.96 -19.21
N SER A 69 41.44 12.88 -18.48
CA SER A 69 42.75 13.29 -18.98
C SER A 69 43.44 12.22 -19.85
N VAL A 70 42.94 10.98 -19.83
CA VAL A 70 43.48 9.87 -20.62
C VAL A 70 42.83 9.85 -22.02
N PRO A 71 43.62 9.78 -23.10
CA PRO A 71 43.07 9.72 -24.46
C PRO A 71 42.37 8.39 -24.76
N GLU A 72 41.33 8.44 -25.59
CA GLU A 72 40.58 7.25 -26.01
C GLU A 72 41.49 6.22 -26.73
N PRO A 73 41.24 4.91 -26.52
CA PRO A 73 41.99 3.86 -27.19
C PRO A 73 41.72 3.84 -28.70
N LYS A 74 42.75 3.46 -29.47
CA LYS A 74 42.63 3.35 -30.93
C LYS A 74 41.78 2.12 -31.30
N LEU A 75 40.91 2.28 -32.30
CA LEU A 75 40.10 1.18 -32.83
C LEU A 75 40.99 0.08 -33.41
N THR A 76 40.65 -1.17 -33.12
CA THR A 76 41.32 -2.36 -33.64
C THR A 76 40.30 -3.31 -34.27
N GLU A 77 40.73 -4.05 -35.30
CA GLU A 77 39.88 -5.04 -35.97
C GLU A 77 39.74 -6.29 -35.10
N VAL A 78 38.50 -6.68 -34.80
CA VAL A 78 38.18 -7.91 -34.09
C VAL A 78 38.12 -9.05 -35.11
N LYS A 79 38.95 -10.08 -34.95
CA LYS A 79 38.85 -11.29 -35.79
C LYS A 79 37.61 -12.09 -35.39
N ALA A 80 36.82 -12.43 -36.40
CA ALA A 80 35.67 -13.33 -36.30
C ALA A 80 36.07 -14.76 -35.94
#